data_AF-A0A5B8HU30-F1
#
_entry.id   AF-A0A5B8HU30-F1
#
_cell.length_a   1.000
_cell.length_b   1.000
_cell.length_c   1.000
_cell.angle_alpha   90.00
_cell.angle_beta   90.00
_cell.angle_gamma   90.00
#
_symmetry.space_group_name_H-M   'P 1'
#
loop_
_entity.id
_entity.type
_entity.pdbx_description
1 polymer ?
#
loop_
_entity_poly.entity_id
_entity_poly.type
_entity_poly.pdbx_seq_one_letter_code
_entity_poly.pdbx_strand_id
1 'polypeptide(L)'
;MGSFSHIEYSGQLPDGKTAENLVTDDLEYGELWYRISGENRLLRENDDSSVTDINYTGSLYVYTMTGDEAYYFIFGEDGFLESVQTAL
;
A
#
# COMPACT_ATOMS: atom_id res chain seq x y z
N MET A 1 -19.64 5.13 -6.04
CA MET A 1 -18.25 5.25 -6.48
C MET A 1 -17.44 5.40 -5.20
N GLY A 2 -16.75 4.34 -4.79
CA GLY A 2 -15.88 4.39 -3.61
C GLY A 2 -14.60 5.11 -3.97
N SER A 3 -14.11 5.98 -3.10
CA SER A 3 -12.79 6.58 -3.21
C SER A 3 -11.78 5.59 -2.65
N PHE A 4 -10.87 5.11 -3.48
CA PHE A 4 -9.75 4.27 -3.08
C PHE A 4 -8.46 5.00 -3.39
N SER A 5 -7.45 4.75 -2.57
CA SER A 5 -6.10 5.26 -2.77
C SER A 5 -5.26 4.25 -3.54
N HIS A 6 -4.34 4.74 -4.38
CA HIS A 6 -3.41 3.92 -5.14
C HIS A 6 -2.18 3.58 -4.29
N ILE A 7 -1.70 2.34 -4.40
CA ILE A 7 -0.47 1.86 -3.77
C ILE A 7 0.51 1.42 -4.85
N GLU A 8 1.70 2.01 -4.88
CA GLU A 8 2.82 1.48 -5.65
C GLU A 8 3.72 0.61 -4.77
N TYR A 9 4.02 -0.60 -5.23
CA TYR A 9 4.93 -1.51 -4.55
C TYR A 9 5.82 -2.21 -5.57
N SER A 10 7.14 -2.07 -5.44
CA SER A 10 8.12 -2.66 -6.35
C SER A 10 8.63 -4.03 -5.91
N GLY A 11 8.18 -4.53 -4.76
CA GLY A 11 8.56 -5.85 -4.27
C GLY A 11 7.74 -6.97 -4.90
N GLN A 12 8.16 -8.21 -4.63
CA GLN A 12 7.44 -9.39 -5.12
C GLN A 12 6.23 -9.66 -4.21
N LEU A 13 5.06 -9.89 -4.82
CA LEU A 13 3.88 -10.35 -4.10
C LEU A 13 4.01 -11.84 -3.72
N PRO A 14 3.27 -12.32 -2.71
CA PRO A 14 3.41 -13.71 -2.22
C PRO A 14 3.08 -14.79 -3.26
N ASP A 15 2.29 -14.45 -4.28
CA ASP A 15 1.94 -15.30 -5.42
C ASP A 15 3.00 -15.29 -6.53
N GLY A 16 4.09 -14.55 -6.36
CA GLY A 16 5.16 -14.39 -7.34
C GLY A 16 4.86 -13.41 -8.46
N LYS A 17 3.76 -12.67 -8.38
CA LYS A 17 3.41 -11.63 -9.35
C LYS A 17 4.07 -10.29 -9.00
N THR A 18 4.11 -9.43 -10.00
CA THR A 18 4.42 -8.01 -9.81
C THR A 18 3.17 -7.30 -9.30
N ALA A 19 3.35 -6.43 -8.30
CA ALA A 19 2.30 -5.57 -7.79
C ALA A 19 1.94 -4.46 -8.79
N GLU A 20 0.92 -4.70 -9.60
CA GLU A 20 0.37 -3.72 -10.53
C GLU A 20 -1.06 -3.35 -10.12
N ASN A 21 -1.42 -2.06 -10.23
CA ASN A 21 -2.77 -1.54 -9.96
C ASN A 21 -3.32 -1.90 -8.57
N LEU A 22 -2.47 -1.82 -7.55
CA LEU A 22 -2.88 -2.02 -6.17
C LEU A 22 -3.59 -0.78 -5.63
N VAL A 23 -4.66 -1.01 -4.86
CA VAL A 23 -5.48 0.03 -4.25
C VAL A 23 -5.85 -0.36 -2.81
N THR A 24 -6.24 0.64 -2.02
CA THR A 24 -6.70 0.47 -0.64
C THR A 24 -7.77 1.49 -0.28
N ASP A 25 -8.68 1.11 0.60
CA ASP A 25 -9.66 1.96 1.26
C ASP A 25 -9.42 2.10 2.78
N ASP A 26 -8.34 1.49 3.30
CA ASP A 26 -7.95 1.51 4.71
C ASP A 26 -7.24 2.82 5.14
N LEU A 27 -6.90 3.68 4.18
CA LEU A 27 -6.20 4.96 4.41
C LEU A 27 -7.17 6.15 4.37
N GLU A 28 -6.61 7.36 4.39
CA GLU A 28 -7.41 8.59 4.34
C GLU A 28 -8.40 8.57 3.15
N TYR A 29 -9.63 9.00 3.42
CA TYR A 29 -10.68 9.06 2.40
C TYR A 29 -10.27 10.02 1.28
N GLY A 30 -10.13 9.48 0.06
CA GLY A 30 -9.75 10.24 -1.11
C GLY A 30 -9.18 9.35 -2.22
N GLU A 31 -8.78 9.98 -3.32
CA GLU A 31 -8.01 9.36 -4.40
C GLU A 31 -6.55 9.78 -4.25
N LEU A 32 -5.91 9.30 -3.17
CA LEU A 32 -4.52 9.63 -2.84
C LEU A 32 -3.56 8.61 -3.44
N TRP A 33 -2.30 9.02 -3.58
CA TRP A 33 -1.23 8.19 -4.10
C TRP A 33 -0.23 7.88 -3.00
N TYR A 34 0.02 6.60 -2.78
CA TYR A 34 1.01 6.13 -1.85
C TYR A 34 1.97 5.18 -2.56
N ARG A 35 3.17 5.05 -2.00
CA ARG A 35 4.17 4.09 -2.44
C ARG A 35 4.92 3.52 -1.27
N ILE A 36 5.34 2.27 -1.39
CA ILE A 36 6.33 1.67 -0.49
C ILE A 36 7.71 2.01 -1.02
N SER A 37 8.50 2.72 -0.23
CA SER A 37 9.88 3.07 -0.58
C SER A 37 10.78 1.83 -0.64
N GLY A 38 11.95 1.97 -1.26
CA GLY A 38 13.00 0.93 -1.20
C GLY A 38 13.55 0.66 0.20
N GLU A 39 13.22 1.51 1.18
CA GLU A 39 13.52 1.34 2.59
C GLU A 39 12.32 0.76 3.37
N ASN A 40 11.32 0.22 2.68
CA ASN A 40 10.12 -0.39 3.27
C ASN A 40 9.27 0.58 4.09
N ARG A 41 9.22 1.87 3.71
CA ARG A 41 8.38 2.89 4.35
C ARG A 41 7.15 3.21 3.50
N LEU A 42 5.99 3.39 4.12
CA LEU A 42 4.80 3.89 3.41
C LEU A 42 4.90 5.41 3.26
N LEU A 43 4.98 5.86 2.03
CA LEU A 43 5.09 7.26 1.67
C LEU A 43 3.83 7.72 0.94
N ARG A 44 3.31 8.90 1.29
CA ARG A 44 2.22 9.59 0.60
C ARG A 44 2.78 10.62 -0.36
N GLU A 45 2.32 10.64 -1.60
CA GLU A 45 2.55 11.73 -2.54
C GLU A 45 1.49 12.82 -2.33
N ASN A 46 1.95 14.06 -2.22
CA ASN A 46 1.09 15.23 -2.05
C ASN A 46 0.86 15.94 -3.39
N ASP A 47 -0.20 16.74 -3.47
CA ASP A 47 -0.54 17.52 -4.67
C ASP A 47 0.58 18.47 -5.11
N ASP A 48 1.45 18.90 -4.18
CA ASP A 48 2.61 19.75 -4.45
C ASP A 48 3.85 18.97 -4.89
N SER A 49 3.70 17.68 -5.21
CA SER A 49 4.78 16.73 -5.54
C SER A 49 5.77 16.44 -4.40
N SER A 50 5.52 16.93 -3.20
CA SER A 50 6.28 16.51 -2.02
C SER A 50 5.85 15.10 -1.59
N VAL A 51 6.72 14.44 -0.84
CA VAL A 51 6.48 13.08 -0.35
C VAL A 51 6.58 13.10 1.17
N THR A 52 5.57 12.54 1.84
CA THR A 52 5.49 12.47 3.30
C THR A 52 5.57 11.02 3.76
N ASP A 53 6.50 10.71 4.65
CA ASP A 53 6.50 9.45 5.39
C ASP A 53 5.41 9.52 6.46
N ILE A 54 4.41 8.65 6.36
CA ILE A 54 3.26 8.66 7.27
C ILE A 54 3.48 7.78 8.51
N ASN A 55 4.61 7.08 8.60
CA ASN A 55 4.95 6.17 9.69
C ASN A 55 3.79 5.22 10.06
N TYR A 56 3.18 4.62 9.05
CA TYR A 56 2.05 3.73 9.24
C TYR A 56 2.47 2.46 9.97
N THR A 57 1.64 2.02 10.92
CA THR A 57 1.85 0.80 11.72
C THR A 57 0.61 -0.07 11.65
N GLY A 58 0.78 -1.40 11.60
CA GLY A 58 -0.32 -2.35 11.55
C GLY A 58 -0.51 -2.99 10.18
N SER A 59 -1.71 -3.52 9.94
CA SER A 59 -2.04 -4.26 8.71
C SER A 59 -2.81 -3.38 7.76
N LEU A 60 -2.23 -3.12 6.59
CA LEU A 60 -2.88 -2.41 5.51
C LEU A 60 -3.49 -3.43 4.54
N TYR A 61 -4.82 -3.38 4.36
CA TYR A 61 -5.49 -4.18 3.34
C TYR A 61 -5.31 -3.54 1.96
N VAL A 62 -4.75 -4.30 1.02
CA VAL A 62 -4.43 -3.84 -0.34
C VAL A 62 -4.95 -4.86 -1.33
N TYR A 63 -5.67 -4.41 -2.35
CA TYR A 63 -6.25 -5.31 -3.36
C TYR A 63 -6.02 -4.76 -4.76
N THR A 64 -6.11 -5.62 -5.76
CA THR A 64 -6.02 -5.18 -7.16
C THR A 64 -7.24 -4.37 -7.53
N MET A 65 -7.12 -3.41 -8.46
CA MET A 65 -8.25 -2.58 -8.89
C MET A 65 -9.46 -3.39 -9.42
N THR A 66 -9.23 -4.61 -9.92
CA THR A 66 -10.30 -5.53 -10.34
C THR A 66 -10.97 -6.25 -9.15
N GLY A 67 -10.31 -6.29 -7.99
CA GLY A 67 -10.79 -6.91 -6.75
C GLY A 67 -10.59 -8.44 -6.70
N ASP A 68 -9.89 -9.03 -7.67
CA ASP A 68 -9.69 -10.48 -7.74
C ASP A 68 -8.62 -10.98 -6.76
N GLU A 69 -7.71 -10.11 -6.34
CA GLU A 69 -6.57 -10.45 -5.49
C GLU A 69 -6.43 -9.42 -4.38
N ALA A 70 -6.15 -9.90 -3.18
CA ALA A 70 -6.03 -9.08 -1.99
C ALA A 70 -4.88 -9.56 -1.11
N TYR A 71 -4.29 -8.62 -0.41
CA TYR A 71 -3.07 -8.79 0.36
C TYR A 71 -3.12 -7.94 1.63
N TYR A 72 -2.42 -8.40 2.65
CA TYR A 72 -2.10 -7.63 3.84
C TYR A 72 -0.63 -7.22 3.81
N PHE A 73 -0.40 -5.92 3.84
CA PHE A 73 0.92 -5.31 4.03
C PHE A 73 1.08 -5.04 5.52
N ILE A 74 2.01 -5.75 6.17
CA ILE A 74 2.19 -5.72 7.61
C ILE A 74 3.35 -4.81 7.95
N PHE A 75 3.05 -3.71 8.62
CA PHE A 75 4.03 -2.74 9.11
C PHE A 75 4.25 -2.91 10.60
N GLY A 76 5.52 -2.97 11.00
CA GLY A 76 5.96 -3.02 12.40
C GLY A 76 5.63 -1.73 13.15
N GLU A 77 5.82 -1.75 14.48
CA GLU A 77 5.62 -0.56 15.33
C GLU A 77 6.62 0.56 15.03
N ASP A 78 7.74 0.23 14.38
CA ASP A 78 8.75 1.17 13.90
C ASP A 78 8.37 1.80 12.55
N GLY A 79 7.27 1.37 11.92
CA GLY A 79 6.72 1.90 10.68
C GLY A 79 7.33 1.32 9.40
N PHE A 80 8.08 0.22 9.51
CA PHE A 80 8.67 -0.49 8.36
C PHE A 80 7.80 -1.68 7.94
N LEU A 81 7.70 -1.91 6.63
CA LEU A 81 7.05 -3.10 6.07
C LEU A 81 7.87 -4.35 6.41
N GLU A 82 7.27 -5.25 7.18
CA GLU A 82 7.90 -6.49 7.64
C GLU A 82 7.51 -7.69 6.78
N SER A 83 6.25 -7.74 6.31
CA SER A 83 5.77 -8.82 5.47
C SER A 83 4.60 -8.42 4.58
N VAL A 84 4.43 -9.15 3.47
CA VAL A 84 3.25 -9.10 2.62
C VAL A 84 2.65 -10.50 2.58
N GLN A 85 1.34 -10.61 2.76
CA GLN A 85 0.63 -11.88 2.87
C GLN A 85 -0.64 -11.82 2.01
N THR A 86 -1.09 -12.94 1.45
CA THR A 86 -2.40 -13.00 0.77
C THR A 86 -3.54 -12.89 1.78
N ALA A 87 -4.56 -12.09 1.47
CA ALA A 87 -5.81 -12.08 2.21
C ALA A 87 -6.69 -13.23 1.71
N LEU A 88 -6.94 -14.22 2.57
CA LEU A 88 -7.74 -15.42 2.28
C LEU A 88 -9.19 -15.25 2.72
#